data_AF-A0A373Q7C6-F1
#
_entry.id   AF-A0A373Q7C6-F1
#
_cell.length_a   1.000
_cell.length_b   1.000
_cell.length_c   1.000
_cell.angle_alpha   90.00
_cell.angle_beta   90.00
_cell.angle_gamma   90.00
#
_symmetry.space_group_name_H-M   'P 1'
#
loop_
_entity.id
_entity.type
_entity.pdbx_description
1 polymer ?
#
loop_
_entity_poly.entity_id
_entity_poly.type
_entity_poly.pdbx_seq_one_letter_code
_entity_poly.pdbx_strand_id
1 'polypeptide(L)'
;MIHTQLRKIYFKGYWEQYQERKTSHNCGEVRVRRGSIVLRPIDIQNKEFEKKLKGYNCDEVDDFLDVVIQDYELLCKENQTLKDKIGLLTETVERYKQMENTMQKSIDIAKQAAEDAKRNAETEANAIISKAKLDASYLARQIDDEHMKRHQEMLSLKGEIEQYKMQIKSLCANVMKMVDNID
;
A
#
# COMPACT_ATOMS: atom_id res chain seq x y z
N MET A 1 17.45 -20.75 0.25
CA MET A 1 16.85 -22.01 -0.25
C MET A 1 17.46 -23.27 0.39
N ILE A 2 18.77 -23.30 0.68
CA ILE A 2 19.47 -24.47 1.28
C ILE A 2 19.08 -24.71 2.76
N HIS A 3 18.82 -23.64 3.52
CA HIS A 3 18.42 -23.71 4.94
C HIS A 3 17.08 -24.41 5.20
N THR A 4 16.16 -24.40 4.22
CA THR A 4 14.82 -24.99 4.36
C THR A 4 14.81 -26.49 4.11
N GLN A 5 15.77 -27.01 3.33
CA GLN A 5 15.89 -28.44 3.05
C GLN A 5 16.54 -29.21 4.21
N LEU A 6 17.54 -28.62 4.87
CA LEU A 6 18.20 -29.24 6.02
C LEU A 6 17.25 -29.44 7.22
N ARG A 7 16.28 -28.54 7.41
CA ARG A 7 15.29 -28.64 8.49
C ARG A 7 14.27 -29.77 8.26
N LYS A 8 13.98 -30.13 6.99
CA LYS A 8 13.10 -31.26 6.64
C LYS A 8 13.78 -32.62 6.85
N ILE A 9 15.07 -32.70 6.54
CA ILE A 9 15.84 -33.95 6.67
C ILE A 9 16.08 -34.32 8.14
N TYR A 10 16.46 -33.33 8.97
CA TYR A 10 16.65 -33.57 10.42
C TYR A 10 15.36 -33.96 11.15
N PHE A 11 14.21 -33.41 10.74
CA PHE A 11 12.94 -33.81 11.35
C PHE A 11 12.57 -35.24 10.95
N LYS A 12 12.72 -35.62 9.68
CA LYS A 12 12.31 -36.94 9.17
C LYS A 12 13.06 -38.12 9.82
N GLY A 13 14.38 -37.98 10.03
CA GLY A 13 15.19 -39.02 10.68
C GLY A 13 14.83 -39.27 12.16
N TYR A 14 14.44 -38.22 12.89
CA TYR A 14 13.95 -38.35 14.27
C TYR A 14 12.56 -39.00 14.35
N TRP A 15 11.72 -38.83 13.31
CA TRP A 15 10.38 -39.44 13.26
C TRP A 15 10.42 -40.94 12.91
N GLU A 16 11.32 -41.37 12.04
CA GLU A 16 11.46 -42.79 11.65
C GLU A 16 12.06 -43.64 12.80
N GLN A 17 13.04 -43.12 13.55
CA GLN A 17 13.57 -43.78 14.76
C GLN A 17 12.58 -43.85 15.94
N TYR A 18 11.57 -43.00 15.95
CA TYR A 18 10.51 -43.05 16.97
C TYR A 18 9.46 -44.13 16.65
N GLN A 19 9.29 -44.50 15.38
CA GLN A 19 8.33 -45.52 14.95
C GLN A 19 8.82 -46.95 15.15
N GLU A 20 10.11 -47.24 14.98
CA GLU A 20 10.67 -48.60 15.11
C GLU A 20 10.70 -49.14 16.55
N ARG A 21 10.70 -48.26 17.57
CA ARG A 21 10.74 -48.68 18.97
C ARG A 21 9.43 -49.29 19.50
N LYS A 22 8.34 -49.29 18.73
CA LYS A 22 7.02 -49.78 19.17
C LYS A 22 6.66 -51.20 18.73
N THR A 23 7.54 -51.94 18.06
CA THR A 23 7.22 -53.28 17.52
C THR A 23 7.84 -54.45 18.29
N SER A 24 8.14 -54.28 19.58
CA SER A 24 8.45 -55.41 20.46
C SER A 24 7.82 -55.12 21.80
N HIS A 25 6.68 -55.77 22.05
CA HIS A 25 6.06 -56.17 23.32
C HIS A 25 4.55 -56.25 23.05
N ASN A 26 4.09 -57.49 22.87
CA ASN A 26 2.72 -57.86 22.53
C ASN A 26 1.82 -57.64 23.77
N CYS A 27 1.20 -56.47 23.87
CA CYS A 27 0.04 -56.20 24.72
C CYS A 27 -0.93 -55.34 23.88
N GLY A 28 -2.21 -55.75 23.83
CA GLY A 28 -3.21 -55.37 22.83
C GLY A 28 -3.15 -53.95 22.24
N GLU A 29 -3.21 -53.86 20.92
CA GLU A 29 -3.29 -52.59 20.17
C GLU A 29 -4.52 -51.76 20.56
N VAL A 30 -4.32 -50.69 21.35
CA VAL A 30 -5.27 -49.56 21.38
C VAL A 30 -4.87 -48.60 20.26
N ARG A 31 -5.57 -48.68 19.12
CA ARG A 31 -5.40 -47.73 18.00
C ARG A 31 -5.99 -46.37 18.37
N VAL A 32 -5.15 -45.48 18.90
CA VAL A 32 -5.53 -44.09 19.18
C VAL A 32 -5.61 -43.29 17.88
N ARG A 33 -6.83 -42.89 17.47
CA ARG A 33 -7.03 -41.92 16.38
C ARG A 33 -6.67 -40.52 16.89
N ARG A 34 -5.81 -39.80 16.15
CA ARG A 34 -5.45 -38.40 16.43
C ARG A 34 -6.72 -37.55 16.57
N GLY A 35 -6.98 -37.04 17.77
CA GLY A 35 -7.96 -35.98 18.02
C GLY A 35 -9.21 -36.39 18.81
N SER A 36 -9.45 -37.66 19.09
CA SER A 36 -10.57 -38.06 19.97
C SER A 36 -10.01 -38.52 21.30
N ILE A 37 -10.38 -37.83 22.39
CA ILE A 37 -10.16 -38.32 23.75
C ILE A 37 -10.90 -39.66 23.84
N VAL A 38 -10.14 -40.76 23.96
CA VAL A 38 -10.70 -42.12 23.89
C VAL A 38 -11.29 -42.53 25.24
N LEU A 39 -10.88 -41.88 26.33
CA LEU A 39 -11.33 -42.13 27.70
C LEU A 39 -11.41 -40.82 28.46
N ARG A 40 -12.52 -40.56 29.14
CA ARG A 40 -12.68 -39.49 30.12
C ARG A 40 -12.24 -40.00 31.50
N PRO A 41 -11.94 -39.11 32.47
CA PRO A 41 -11.65 -39.52 33.85
C PRO A 41 -12.69 -40.50 34.43
N ILE A 42 -13.98 -40.24 34.16
CA ILE A 42 -15.10 -41.11 34.55
C ILE A 42 -15.06 -42.50 33.88
N ASP A 43 -14.50 -42.60 32.68
CA ASP A 43 -14.37 -43.87 31.96
C ASP A 43 -13.21 -44.71 32.53
N ILE A 44 -12.23 -44.07 33.20
CA ILE A 44 -11.15 -44.75 33.96
C ILE A 44 -11.67 -45.22 35.32
N GLN A 45 -12.45 -44.36 36.00
CA GLN A 45 -13.04 -44.68 37.31
C GLN A 45 -14.03 -45.86 37.25
N ASN A 46 -14.81 -45.97 36.18
CA ASN A 46 -15.78 -47.05 35.99
C ASN A 46 -15.17 -48.31 35.35
N LYS A 47 -13.83 -48.41 35.25
CA LYS A 47 -13.19 -49.51 34.55
C LYS A 47 -13.09 -50.75 35.43
N GLU A 48 -13.86 -51.78 35.08
CA GLU A 48 -13.73 -53.10 35.70
C GLU A 48 -12.70 -53.98 34.98
N PHE A 49 -11.88 -54.69 35.77
CA PHE A 49 -10.88 -55.66 35.29
C PHE A 49 -11.26 -57.09 35.68
N GLU A 50 -11.06 -58.04 34.75
CA GLU A 50 -11.25 -59.47 35.03
C GLU A 50 -10.18 -60.00 36.00
N LYS A 51 -10.59 -60.75 37.03
CA LYS A 51 -9.68 -61.37 38.00
C LYS A 51 -9.11 -62.69 37.45
N LYS A 52 -7.79 -62.87 37.52
CA LYS A 52 -7.08 -64.10 37.13
C LYS A 52 -6.15 -64.57 38.25
N LEU A 53 -5.89 -65.89 38.32
CA LEU A 53 -5.16 -66.55 39.42
C LEU A 53 -3.71 -66.03 39.65
N LYS A 54 -3.13 -65.33 38.68
CA LYS A 54 -1.84 -64.61 38.75
C LYS A 54 -2.02 -63.18 38.21
N GLY A 55 -2.77 -62.35 38.93
CA GLY A 55 -3.05 -60.96 38.58
C GLY A 55 -2.32 -59.96 39.48
N TYR A 56 -2.39 -58.68 39.10
CA TYR A 56 -1.96 -57.57 39.97
C TYR A 56 -2.86 -57.46 41.20
N ASN A 57 -2.31 -56.91 42.28
CA ASN A 57 -3.08 -56.61 43.48
C ASN A 57 -4.14 -55.54 43.15
N CYS A 58 -5.41 -55.80 43.46
CA CYS A 58 -6.50 -54.89 43.12
C CYS A 58 -6.36 -53.55 43.87
N ASP A 59 -5.99 -53.58 45.15
CA ASP A 59 -5.89 -52.38 45.99
C ASP A 59 -4.76 -51.44 45.48
N GLU A 60 -3.61 -52.00 45.10
CA GLU A 60 -2.49 -51.22 44.54
C GLU A 60 -2.82 -50.65 43.15
N VAL A 61 -3.63 -51.36 42.36
CA VAL A 61 -4.07 -50.88 41.05
C VAL A 61 -5.08 -49.75 41.22
N ASP A 62 -6.01 -49.86 42.17
CA ASP A 62 -7.00 -48.83 42.45
C ASP A 62 -6.34 -47.54 42.97
N ASP A 63 -5.40 -47.65 43.92
CA ASP A 63 -4.60 -46.50 44.41
C ASP A 63 -3.83 -45.81 43.28
N PHE A 64 -3.28 -46.58 42.33
CA PHE A 64 -2.60 -46.03 41.16
C PHE A 64 -3.58 -45.36 40.18
N LEU A 65 -4.76 -45.95 39.96
CA LEU A 65 -5.79 -45.40 39.09
C LEU A 65 -6.34 -44.08 39.63
N ASP A 66 -6.46 -43.90 40.94
CA ASP A 66 -6.86 -42.62 41.56
C ASP A 66 -5.87 -41.50 41.23
N VAL A 67 -4.56 -41.76 41.33
CA VAL A 67 -3.51 -40.80 40.93
C VAL A 67 -3.59 -40.50 39.43
N VAL A 68 -3.77 -41.54 38.60
CA VAL A 68 -3.91 -41.38 37.15
C VAL A 68 -5.14 -40.54 36.80
N ILE A 69 -6.28 -40.75 37.46
CA ILE A 69 -7.51 -39.98 37.26
C ILE A 69 -7.26 -38.50 37.60
N GLN A 70 -6.62 -38.22 38.73
CA GLN A 70 -6.34 -36.86 39.18
C GLN A 70 -5.42 -36.11 38.19
N ASP A 71 -4.33 -36.74 37.76
CA ASP A 71 -3.42 -36.17 36.77
C ASP A 71 -4.10 -36.00 35.40
N TYR A 72 -4.96 -36.94 35.00
CA TYR A 72 -5.69 -36.87 33.74
C TYR A 72 -6.73 -35.74 33.73
N GLU A 73 -7.43 -35.52 34.86
CA GLU A 73 -8.32 -34.38 35.03
C GLU A 73 -7.59 -33.05 34.92
N LEU A 74 -6.43 -32.93 35.58
CA LEU A 74 -5.59 -31.74 35.50
C LEU A 74 -5.17 -31.48 34.04
N LEU A 75 -4.68 -32.51 33.36
CA LEU A 75 -4.27 -32.42 31.96
C LEU A 75 -5.44 -32.02 31.05
N CYS A 76 -6.64 -32.54 31.28
CA CYS A 76 -7.84 -32.15 30.53
C CYS A 76 -8.18 -30.67 30.75
N LYS A 77 -8.14 -30.17 31.99
CA LYS A 77 -8.39 -28.75 32.32
C LYS A 77 -7.35 -27.83 31.69
N GLU A 78 -6.08 -28.19 31.77
CA GLU A 78 -5.00 -27.42 31.12
C GLU A 78 -5.16 -27.41 29.60
N ASN A 79 -5.49 -28.55 28.99
CA ASN A 79 -5.72 -28.65 27.54
C ASN A 79 -6.87 -27.74 27.09
N GLN A 80 -7.97 -27.72 27.85
CA GLN A 80 -9.09 -26.84 27.57
C GLN A 80 -8.68 -25.36 27.69
N THR A 81 -7.99 -25.00 28.77
CA THR A 81 -7.49 -23.64 28.99
C THR A 81 -6.55 -23.19 27.87
N LEU A 82 -5.67 -24.07 27.40
CA LEU A 82 -4.77 -23.80 26.29
C LEU A 82 -5.52 -23.63 24.97
N LYS A 83 -6.53 -24.45 24.70
CA LYS A 83 -7.39 -24.30 23.51
C LYS A 83 -8.14 -22.97 23.51
N ASP A 84 -8.68 -22.56 24.66
CA ASP A 84 -9.39 -21.29 24.80
C ASP A 84 -8.43 -20.11 24.55
N LYS A 85 -7.22 -20.17 25.13
CA LYS A 85 -6.15 -19.18 24.87
C LYS A 85 -5.76 -19.12 23.40
N ILE A 86 -5.60 -20.27 22.73
CA ILE A 86 -5.30 -20.33 21.30
C ILE A 86 -6.42 -19.69 20.49
N GLY A 87 -7.69 -19.95 20.83
CA GLY A 87 -8.84 -19.33 20.19
C GLY A 87 -8.80 -17.81 20.28
N LEU A 88 -8.64 -17.27 21.50
CA LEU A 88 -8.57 -15.83 21.76
C LEU A 88 -7.39 -15.16 21.02
N LEU A 89 -6.21 -15.78 21.06
CA LEU A 89 -5.03 -15.28 20.36
C LEU A 89 -5.23 -15.30 18.84
N THR A 90 -5.87 -16.33 18.31
CA THR A 90 -6.14 -16.46 16.88
C THR A 90 -7.12 -15.38 16.41
N GLU A 91 -8.19 -15.12 17.17
CA GLU A 91 -9.13 -14.03 16.90
C GLU A 91 -8.42 -12.67 16.93
N THR A 92 -7.56 -12.45 17.93
CA THR A 92 -6.79 -11.21 18.07
C THR A 92 -5.85 -10.99 16.87
N VAL A 93 -5.15 -12.04 16.43
CA VAL A 93 -4.30 -11.99 15.24
C VAL A 93 -5.11 -11.68 14.00
N GLU A 94 -6.29 -12.28 13.83
CA GLU A 94 -7.13 -12.03 12.67
C GLU A 94 -7.63 -10.59 12.63
N ARG A 95 -8.03 -10.03 13.79
CA ARG A 95 -8.38 -8.61 13.92
C ARG A 95 -7.21 -7.71 13.54
N TYR A 96 -6.00 -8.01 14.00
CA TYR A 96 -4.81 -7.23 13.64
C TYR A 96 -4.51 -7.28 12.14
N LYS A 97 -4.64 -8.45 11.49
CA LYS A 97 -4.50 -8.57 10.03
C LYS A 97 -5.53 -7.75 9.27
N GLN A 98 -6.78 -7.74 9.71
CA GLN A 98 -7.83 -6.92 9.09
C GLN A 98 -7.52 -5.42 9.23
N MET A 99 -7.04 -5.01 10.40
CA MET A 99 -6.62 -3.63 10.64
C MET A 99 -5.41 -3.24 9.78
N GLU A 100 -4.39 -4.09 9.70
CA GLU A 100 -3.22 -3.92 8.83
C GLU A 100 -3.64 -3.76 7.37
N ASN A 101 -4.52 -4.64 6.87
CA ASN A 101 -5.05 -4.55 5.50
C ASN A 101 -5.79 -3.23 5.25
N THR A 102 -6.57 -2.76 6.23
CA THR A 102 -7.30 -1.48 6.10
C THR A 102 -6.35 -0.29 6.12
N MET A 103 -5.32 -0.35 6.97
CA MET A 103 -4.28 0.67 7.05
C MET A 103 -3.46 0.72 5.75
N GLN A 104 -3.10 -0.43 5.19
CA GLN A 104 -2.39 -0.52 3.91
C GLN A 104 -3.21 0.10 2.77
N LYS A 105 -4.50 -0.24 2.67
CA LYS A 105 -5.41 0.39 1.70
C LYS A 105 -5.50 1.90 1.86
N SER A 106 -5.55 2.38 3.10
CA SER A 106 -5.60 3.82 3.39
C SER A 106 -4.32 4.53 2.97
N ILE A 107 -3.15 3.91 3.19
CA ILE A 107 -1.85 4.41 2.72
C ILE A 107 -1.82 4.47 1.20
N ASP A 108 -2.30 3.44 0.52
CA ASP A 108 -2.31 3.40 -0.95
C ASP A 108 -3.24 4.48 -1.54
N ILE A 109 -4.42 4.70 -0.94
CA ILE A 109 -5.31 5.80 -1.29
C ILE A 109 -4.64 7.15 -1.06
N ALA A 110 -3.97 7.35 0.07
CA ALA A 110 -3.27 8.60 0.38
C ALA A 110 -2.14 8.88 -0.63
N LYS A 111 -1.35 7.85 -1.00
CA LYS A 111 -0.33 7.96 -2.05
C LYS A 111 -0.94 8.33 -3.39
N GLN A 112 -2.01 7.65 -3.79
CA GLN A 112 -2.69 7.92 -5.06
C GLN A 112 -3.22 9.35 -5.10
N ALA A 113 -3.87 9.81 -4.02
CA ALA A 113 -4.38 11.18 -3.91
C ALA A 113 -3.25 12.22 -3.98
N ALA A 114 -2.09 11.95 -3.38
CA ALA A 114 -0.93 12.84 -3.45
C ALA A 114 -0.35 12.92 -4.88
N GLU A 115 -0.21 11.79 -5.57
CA GLU A 115 0.24 11.75 -6.96
C GLU A 115 -0.76 12.43 -7.91
N ASP A 116 -2.06 12.21 -7.72
CA ASP A 116 -3.10 12.87 -8.52
C ASP A 116 -3.10 14.39 -8.29
N ALA A 117 -2.96 14.85 -7.04
CA ALA A 117 -2.84 16.27 -6.71
C ALA A 117 -1.60 16.89 -7.37
N LYS A 118 -0.45 16.21 -7.31
CA LYS A 118 0.78 16.65 -7.97
C LYS A 118 0.61 16.75 -9.48
N ARG A 119 0.09 15.70 -10.13
CA ARG A 119 -0.14 15.68 -11.58
C ARG A 119 -1.09 16.79 -12.04
N ASN A 120 -2.16 17.03 -11.27
CA ASN A 120 -3.11 18.09 -11.58
C ASN A 120 -2.46 19.47 -11.47
N ALA A 121 -1.70 19.72 -10.39
CA ALA A 121 -0.96 20.97 -10.22
C ALA A 121 0.07 21.20 -11.32
N GLU A 122 0.81 20.17 -11.73
CA GLU A 122 1.77 20.25 -12.85
C GLU A 122 1.08 20.56 -14.18
N THR A 123 -0.06 19.92 -14.44
CA THR A 123 -0.84 20.14 -15.67
C THR A 123 -1.40 21.57 -15.70
N GLU A 124 -1.97 22.05 -14.59
CA GLU A 124 -2.50 23.40 -14.48
C GLU A 124 -1.39 24.45 -14.58
N ALA A 125 -0.25 24.25 -13.92
CA ALA A 125 0.91 25.13 -14.04
C ALA A 125 1.41 25.23 -15.49
N ASN A 126 1.52 24.09 -16.18
CA ASN A 126 1.92 24.07 -17.59
C ASN A 126 0.89 24.77 -18.48
N ALA A 127 -0.40 24.61 -18.22
CA ALA A 127 -1.47 25.30 -18.95
C ALA A 127 -1.39 26.83 -18.75
N ILE A 128 -1.17 27.29 -17.51
CA ILE A 128 -1.00 28.71 -17.17
C ILE A 128 0.22 29.28 -17.89
N ILE A 129 1.37 28.61 -17.83
CA ILE A 129 2.60 29.05 -18.50
C ILE A 129 2.40 29.10 -20.02
N SER A 130 1.76 28.08 -20.60
CA SER A 130 1.48 28.03 -22.03
C SER A 130 0.58 29.20 -22.46
N LYS A 131 -0.50 29.44 -21.72
CA LYS A 131 -1.40 30.57 -21.97
C LYS A 131 -0.69 31.91 -21.85
N ALA A 132 0.08 32.12 -20.77
CA ALA A 132 0.82 33.36 -20.56
C ALA A 132 1.84 33.63 -21.68
N LYS A 133 2.51 32.59 -22.20
CA LYS A 133 3.41 32.72 -23.35
C LYS A 133 2.67 33.11 -24.62
N LEU A 134 1.49 32.51 -24.85
CA LEU A 134 0.67 32.79 -26.03
C LEU A 134 0.13 34.22 -25.98
N ASP A 135 -0.40 34.64 -24.82
CA ASP A 135 -0.90 35.99 -24.58
C ASP A 135 0.22 37.03 -24.72
N ALA A 136 1.41 36.76 -24.18
CA ALA A 136 2.57 37.64 -24.31
C ALA A 136 3.03 37.80 -25.77
N SER A 137 3.08 36.70 -26.52
CA SER A 137 3.43 36.71 -27.95
C SER A 137 2.38 37.48 -28.77
N TYR A 138 1.10 37.28 -28.47
CA TYR A 138 0.00 38.00 -29.11
C TYR A 138 0.10 39.51 -28.83
N LEU A 139 0.30 39.90 -27.57
CA LEU A 139 0.41 41.30 -27.18
C LEU A 139 1.64 41.97 -27.81
N ALA A 140 2.79 41.29 -27.82
CA ALA A 140 4.01 41.80 -28.45
C ALA A 140 3.78 42.09 -29.94
N ARG A 141 3.11 41.17 -30.65
CA ARG A 141 2.77 41.36 -32.06
C ARG A 141 1.81 42.53 -32.27
N GLN A 142 0.79 42.66 -31.43
CA GLN A 142 -0.14 43.78 -31.52
C GLN A 142 0.58 45.12 -31.30
N ILE A 143 1.48 45.18 -30.32
CA ILE A 143 2.31 46.36 -30.05
C ILE A 143 3.17 46.70 -31.27
N ASP A 144 3.85 45.71 -31.86
CA ASP A 144 4.67 45.91 -33.07
C ASP A 144 3.83 46.43 -34.25
N ASP A 145 2.66 45.83 -34.51
CA ASP A 145 1.75 46.26 -35.58
C ASP A 145 1.28 47.71 -35.37
N GLU A 146 0.90 48.08 -34.14
CA GLU A 146 0.53 49.46 -33.77
C GLU A 146 1.71 50.44 -33.89
N HIS A 147 2.92 50.02 -33.52
CA HIS A 147 4.14 50.82 -33.70
C HIS A 147 4.44 51.07 -35.17
N MET A 148 4.35 50.04 -36.02
CA MET A 148 4.56 50.19 -37.46
C MET A 148 3.53 51.13 -38.08
N LYS A 149 2.25 51.01 -37.70
CA LYS A 149 1.19 51.89 -38.18
C LYS A 149 1.44 53.35 -37.80
N ARG A 150 1.72 53.62 -36.52
CA ARG A 150 2.04 54.98 -36.04
C ARG A 150 3.30 55.53 -36.70
N HIS A 151 4.31 54.69 -36.93
CA HIS A 151 5.53 55.10 -37.61
C HIS A 151 5.25 55.52 -39.07
N GLN A 152 4.40 54.77 -39.77
CA GLN A 152 4.01 55.09 -41.14
C GLN A 152 3.19 56.39 -41.21
N GLU A 153 2.26 56.61 -40.28
CA GLU A 153 1.52 57.87 -40.14
C GLU A 153 2.46 59.06 -39.89
N MET A 154 3.44 58.90 -38.99
CA MET A 154 4.46 59.92 -38.71
C MET A 154 5.27 60.26 -39.97
N LEU A 155 5.67 59.26 -40.76
CA LEU A 155 6.41 59.48 -42.01
C LEU A 155 5.56 60.24 -43.04
N SER A 156 4.26 59.91 -43.17
CA SER A 156 3.33 60.62 -44.05
C SER A 156 3.22 62.09 -43.66
N LEU A 157 2.95 62.38 -42.38
CA LEU A 157 2.85 63.75 -41.87
C LEU A 157 4.14 64.54 -42.11
N LYS A 158 5.30 63.92 -41.91
CA LYS A 158 6.59 64.56 -42.20
C LYS A 158 6.73 64.91 -43.69
N GLY A 159 6.28 64.04 -44.58
CA GLY A 159 6.24 64.29 -46.02
C GLY A 159 5.34 65.48 -46.38
N GLU A 160 4.14 65.53 -45.79
CA GLU A 160 3.19 66.64 -45.97
C GLU A 160 3.78 67.97 -45.49
N ILE A 161 4.46 67.99 -44.33
CA ILE A 161 5.14 69.19 -43.82
C ILE A 161 6.20 69.70 -44.79
N GLU A 162 7.04 68.81 -45.34
CA GLU A 162 8.06 69.22 -46.32
C GLU A 162 7.41 69.71 -47.62
N GLN A 163 6.29 69.12 -48.05
CA GLN A 163 5.52 69.60 -49.19
C GLN A 163 4.97 71.00 -48.95
N TYR A 164 4.34 71.26 -47.80
CA TYR A 164 3.86 72.61 -47.44
C TYR A 164 4.99 73.63 -47.39
N LYS A 165 6.15 73.25 -46.84
CA LYS A 165 7.33 74.11 -46.81
C LYS A 165 7.83 74.47 -48.21
N MET A 166 7.84 73.51 -49.14
CA MET A 166 8.19 73.75 -50.54
C MET A 166 7.17 74.68 -51.23
N GLN A 167 5.87 74.47 -51.00
CA GLN A 167 4.81 75.33 -51.54
C GLN A 167 4.95 76.77 -51.05
N ILE A 168 5.18 76.98 -49.75
CA ILE A 168 5.38 78.31 -49.17
C ILE A 168 6.62 78.99 -49.77
N LYS A 169 7.75 78.29 -49.84
CA LYS A 169 8.98 78.83 -50.45
C LYS A 169 8.78 79.24 -51.90
N SER A 170 8.09 78.40 -52.69
CA SER A 170 7.76 78.67 -54.09
C SER A 170 6.87 79.92 -54.22
N LEU A 171 5.83 80.03 -53.39
CA LEU A 171 4.94 81.18 -53.37
C LEU A 171 5.69 82.46 -53.03
N CYS A 172 6.54 82.47 -52.00
CA CYS A 172 7.38 83.62 -51.68
C CYS A 172 8.34 83.99 -52.81
N ALA A 173 9.00 83.01 -53.43
CA ALA A 173 9.90 83.27 -54.57
C ALA A 173 9.16 83.88 -55.77
N ASN A 174 7.93 83.42 -56.03
CA ASN A 174 7.09 83.98 -57.09
C ASN A 174 6.67 85.41 -56.77
N VAL A 175 6.27 85.71 -55.52
CA VAL A 175 5.94 87.08 -55.09
C VAL A 175 7.15 88.00 -55.20
N MET A 176 8.34 87.55 -54.79
CA MET A 176 9.59 88.34 -54.94
C MET A 176 9.86 88.67 -56.42
N LYS A 177 9.75 87.69 -57.32
CA LYS A 177 9.87 87.93 -58.76
C LYS A 177 8.84 88.93 -59.29
N MET A 178 7.62 88.92 -58.76
CA MET A 178 6.62 89.92 -59.14
C MET A 178 7.02 91.32 -58.69
N VAL A 179 7.57 91.47 -57.48
CA VAL A 179 8.03 92.76 -56.95
C VAL A 179 9.25 93.28 -57.70
N ASP A 180 10.24 92.44 -58.02
CA ASP A 180 11.45 92.84 -58.76
C ASP A 180 11.14 93.29 -60.20
N ASN A 181 9.97 92.91 -60.74
CA ASN A 181 9.49 93.32 -62.07
C ASN A 181 8.62 94.60 -62.02
N ILE A 182 8.48 95.24 -60.86
CA ILE A 182 7.82 96.54 -60.71
C ILE A 182 8.93 97.60 -60.65
N ASP A 183 8.96 98.47 -61.65
CA ASP A 183 9.98 99.54 -61.87
C ASP A 183 10.21 100.47 -60.67
#